data_AF-A0A0K2RDC1-F1
#
_entry.id   AF-A0A0K2RDC1-F1
#
_cell.length_a   1.000
_cell.length_b   1.000
_cell.length_c   1.000
_cell.angle_alpha   90.00
_cell.angle_beta   90.00
_cell.angle_gamma   90.00
#
_symmetry.space_group_name_H-M   'P 1'
#
loop_
_entity.id
_entity.type
_entity.pdbx_description
1 polymer ?
#
loop_
_entity_poly.entity_id
_entity_poly.type
_entity_poly.pdbx_seq_one_letter_code
_entity_poly.pdbx_strand_id
1 'polypeptide(L)'
;MWDEKRLEKDGFGGILGVGKGSTRQPRLVKVEYALAKATKKIALVGKGITFDTGGISIKPALGMGDMKSDMAGAAVVLNTVLPSRGSGCPSR
;
A
#
# COMPACT_ATOMS: atom_id res chain seq x y z
N MET A 1 -7.25 6.29 6.88
CA MET A 1 -6.71 6.40 5.51
C MET A 1 -6.38 7.85 5.25
N TRP A 2 -5.22 8.14 4.67
CA TRP A 2 -4.80 9.50 4.32
C TRP A 2 -5.12 9.73 2.85
N ASP A 3 -5.68 10.89 2.55
CA ASP A 3 -5.89 11.39 1.20
C ASP A 3 -4.77 12.34 0.77
N GLU A 4 -4.80 12.76 -0.48
CA GLU A 4 -3.88 13.73 -1.10
C GLU A 4 -3.61 14.96 -0.21
N LYS A 5 -4.67 15.61 0.29
CA LYS A 5 -4.56 16.83 1.10
C LYS A 5 -3.81 16.57 2.40
N ARG A 6 -4.13 15.46 3.06
CA ARG A 6 -3.45 15.07 4.30
C ARG A 6 -2.01 14.62 4.02
N LEU A 7 -1.76 13.93 2.91
CA LEU A 7 -0.41 13.55 2.50
C LEU A 7 0.47 14.78 2.26
N GLU A 8 -0.09 15.83 1.65
CA GLU A 8 0.62 17.10 1.41
C GLU A 8 0.94 17.80 2.74
N LYS A 9 -0.07 17.96 3.60
CA LYS A 9 0.10 18.55 4.93
C LYS A 9 1.15 17.82 5.78
N ASP A 10 1.12 16.49 5.76
CA ASP A 10 2.00 15.66 6.58
C ASP A 10 3.38 15.42 5.91
N GLY A 11 3.66 16.00 4.73
CA GLY A 11 4.98 15.98 4.10
C GLY A 11 5.35 14.71 3.32
N PHE A 12 4.37 13.93 2.86
CA PHE A 12 4.59 12.68 2.11
C PHE A 12 4.90 12.91 0.62
N GLY A 13 5.92 13.71 0.34
CA GLY A 13 6.30 14.14 -1.01
C GLY A 13 6.58 12.98 -2.00
N GLY A 14 7.09 11.84 -1.53
CA GLY A 14 7.33 10.66 -2.37
C GLY A 14 6.02 10.03 -2.88
N ILE A 15 5.03 9.88 -2.02
CA ILE A 15 3.72 9.31 -2.38
C ILE A 15 2.99 10.26 -3.34
N LEU A 16 3.02 11.56 -3.05
CA LEU A 16 2.42 12.59 -3.90
C LEU A 16 3.10 12.68 -5.27
N GLY A 17 4.43 12.68 -5.28
CA GLY A 17 5.22 12.82 -6.50
C GLY A 17 4.94 11.71 -7.52
N VAL A 18 4.77 10.48 -7.04
CA VAL A 18 4.43 9.32 -7.90
C VAL A 18 2.95 9.35 -8.29
N GLY A 19 2.04 9.64 -7.35
CA GLY A 19 0.60 9.51 -7.57
C GLY A 19 -0.06 10.68 -8.31
N LYS A 20 0.54 11.88 -8.31
CA LYS A 20 -0.09 13.11 -8.85
C LYS A 20 -0.45 13.06 -10.33
N GLY A 21 0.20 12.19 -11.11
CA GLY A 21 -0.08 12.02 -12.54
C GLY A 21 -1.32 11.17 -12.84
N SER A 22 -1.93 10.57 -11.82
CA SER A 22 -3.09 9.69 -11.95
C SER A 22 -4.39 10.46 -11.73
N THR A 23 -5.45 10.09 -12.48
CA THR A 23 -6.82 10.53 -12.17
C THR A 23 -7.35 9.94 -10.85
N ARG A 24 -6.76 8.83 -10.41
CA ARG A 24 -7.01 8.20 -9.11
C ARG A 24 -5.93 8.65 -8.13
N GLN A 25 -6.25 9.63 -7.31
CA GLN A 25 -5.31 10.31 -6.42
C GLN A 25 -4.70 9.37 -5.37
N PRO A 26 -3.45 9.62 -4.93
CA PRO A 26 -2.73 8.73 -4.03
C PRO A 26 -3.36 8.64 -2.64
N ARG A 27 -3.10 7.52 -1.97
CA ARG A 27 -3.63 7.21 -0.63
C ARG A 27 -2.57 6.50 0.20
N LEU A 28 -2.57 6.75 1.50
CA LEU A 28 -1.86 5.92 2.48
C LEU A 28 -2.87 5.20 3.37
N VAL A 29 -2.82 3.87 3.33
CA VAL A 29 -3.66 3.00 4.17
C VAL A 29 -2.83 2.55 5.36
N LYS A 30 -3.35 2.80 6.56
CA LYS A 30 -2.78 2.31 7.82
C LYS A 30 -3.85 1.45 8.48
N VAL A 31 -3.51 0.22 8.76
CA VAL A 31 -4.34 -0.73 9.50
C VAL A 31 -3.58 -1.09 10.77
N GLU A 32 -4.28 -1.08 11.89
CA GLU A 32 -3.73 -1.47 13.18
C GLU A 32 -4.49 -2.68 13.70
N TYR A 33 -3.74 -3.72 14.06
CA TYR A 33 -4.25 -4.88 14.78
C TYR A 33 -3.51 -4.96 16.11
N ALA A 34 -4.26 -5.03 17.21
CA ALA A 34 -3.69 -5.02 18.56
C ALA A 34 -4.28 -6.16 19.40
N LEU A 35 -3.40 -6.95 20.00
CA LEU A 35 -3.74 -7.95 21.01
C LEU A 35 -3.57 -7.35 22.40
N ALA A 36 -4.49 -7.64 23.33
CA ALA A 36 -4.52 -7.05 24.67
C ALA A 36 -3.23 -7.24 25.50
N LYS A 37 -2.39 -8.22 25.17
CA LYS A 37 -1.12 -8.54 25.86
C LYS A 37 0.12 -8.44 24.96
N ALA A 38 0.04 -7.67 23.86
CA ALA A 38 1.17 -7.47 22.97
C ALA A 38 2.29 -6.67 23.66
N THR A 39 3.48 -7.26 23.74
CA THR A 39 4.72 -6.66 24.28
C THR A 39 5.68 -6.15 23.19
N LYS A 40 5.33 -6.32 21.91
CA LYS A 40 6.11 -5.85 20.75
C LYS A 40 5.17 -5.18 19.76
N LYS A 41 5.65 -4.15 19.08
CA LYS A 41 4.96 -3.46 17.98
C LYS A 41 5.74 -3.73 16.70
N ILE A 42 5.07 -4.35 15.73
CA ILE A 42 5.63 -4.65 14.41
C ILE A 42 4.89 -3.80 13.40
N ALA A 43 5.63 -3.23 12.44
CA ALA A 43 5.06 -2.52 11.30
C ALA A 43 5.45 -3.28 10.03
N LEU A 44 4.44 -3.64 9.24
CA LEU A 44 4.61 -4.19 7.90
C LEU A 44 4.28 -3.10 6.88
N VAL A 45 5.15 -2.90 5.90
CA VAL A 45 4.99 -1.86 4.87
C VAL A 45 5.02 -2.53 3.50
N GLY A 46 3.97 -2.32 2.71
CA GLY A 46 3.84 -2.90 1.38
C GLY A 46 3.69 -1.81 0.31
N LYS A 47 4.37 -1.99 -0.83
CA LYS A 47 4.19 -1.14 -2.01
C LYS A 47 2.80 -1.37 -2.60
N GLY A 48 2.06 -0.27 -2.81
CA GLY A 48 0.67 -0.29 -3.28
C GLY A 48 0.46 0.42 -4.62
N ILE A 49 1.34 0.21 -5.60
CA ILE A 49 1.16 0.79 -6.95
C ILE A 49 0.14 -0.08 -7.69
N THR A 50 -1.09 0.39 -7.82
CA THR A 50 -2.19 -0.40 -8.39
C THR A 50 -2.02 -0.67 -9.88
N PHE A 51 -1.25 0.16 -10.58
CA PHE A 51 -0.81 -0.06 -11.95
C PHE A 51 0.41 0.83 -12.23
N ASP A 52 1.46 0.28 -12.84
CA ASP A 52 2.69 1.01 -13.16
C ASP A 52 2.91 1.10 -14.67
N THR A 53 2.55 2.24 -15.28
CA THR A 53 2.88 2.54 -16.67
C THR A 53 4.35 2.90 -16.87
N GLY A 54 5.08 3.24 -15.79
CA GLY A 54 6.38 3.92 -15.81
C GLY A 54 6.29 5.46 -15.74
N GLY A 55 5.09 6.03 -15.88
CA GLY A 55 4.90 7.49 -15.89
C GLY A 55 5.44 8.14 -17.17
N ILE A 56 6.16 9.25 -17.04
CA ILE A 56 6.81 9.93 -18.18
C ILE A 56 7.80 8.98 -18.86
N SER A 57 8.52 8.19 -18.08
CA SER A 57 9.39 7.12 -18.56
C SER A 57 8.58 5.86 -18.84
N ILE A 58 7.76 5.93 -19.90
CA ILE A 58 6.80 4.88 -20.23
C ILE A 58 7.48 3.52 -20.46
N LYS A 59 6.93 2.47 -19.86
CA LYS A 59 7.37 1.10 -20.12
C LYS A 59 6.99 0.68 -21.55
N PRO A 60 7.73 -0.27 -22.17
CA PRO A 60 7.28 -0.92 -23.40
C PRO A 60 5.93 -1.63 -23.20
N ALA A 61 5.17 -1.79 -24.27
CA ALA A 61 3.87 -2.46 -24.22
C ALA A 61 3.97 -3.93 -23.74
N LEU A 62 5.05 -4.61 -24.13
CA LEU A 62 5.32 -5.98 -23.72
C LEU A 62 5.54 -6.03 -22.19
N GLY A 63 4.67 -6.77 -21.49
CA GLY A 63 4.74 -6.93 -20.03
C GLY A 63 4.08 -5.80 -19.22
N MET A 64 3.60 -4.72 -19.84
CA MET A 64 2.90 -3.65 -19.12
C MET A 64 1.59 -4.13 -18.48
N GLY A 65 0.90 -5.10 -19.10
CA GLY A 65 -0.32 -5.69 -18.56
C GLY A 65 -0.13 -6.35 -17.18
N ASP A 66 1.07 -6.86 -16.90
CA ASP A 66 1.39 -7.51 -15.63
C ASP A 66 1.62 -6.50 -14.49
N MET A 67 1.80 -5.22 -14.81
CA MET A 67 2.02 -4.15 -13.84
C MET A 67 0.80 -3.85 -12.96
N LYS A 68 -0.36 -4.46 -13.25
CA LYS A 68 -1.47 -4.55 -12.28
C LYS A 68 -1.07 -5.23 -10.97
N SER A 69 -0.04 -6.08 -11.00
CA SER A 69 0.48 -6.84 -9.85
C SER A 69 1.49 -6.05 -9.02
N ASP A 70 1.82 -4.81 -9.39
CA ASP A 70 2.83 -3.99 -8.71
C ASP A 70 2.37 -3.46 -7.33
N MET A 71 1.18 -3.88 -6.90
CA MET A 71 0.57 -3.69 -5.59
C MET A 71 0.58 -4.97 -4.71
N ALA A 72 1.14 -6.08 -5.20
CA ALA A 72 1.09 -7.37 -4.51
C ALA A 72 1.67 -7.31 -3.09
N GLY A 73 2.72 -6.50 -2.88
CA GLY A 73 3.29 -6.28 -1.54
C GLY A 73 2.28 -5.67 -0.56
N ALA A 74 1.54 -4.64 -0.96
CA ALA A 74 0.47 -4.09 -0.13
C ALA A 74 -0.67 -5.08 0.10
N ALA A 75 -1.02 -5.90 -0.90
CA ALA A 75 -2.04 -6.95 -0.74
C ALA A 75 -1.65 -8.01 0.29
N VAL A 76 -0.39 -8.48 0.23
CA VAL A 76 0.16 -9.44 1.20
C VAL A 76 0.12 -8.82 2.60
N VAL A 77 0.65 -7.62 2.77
CA VAL A 77 0.66 -6.93 4.07
C VAL A 77 -0.75 -6.76 4.64
N LEU A 78 -1.72 -6.35 3.82
CA LEU A 78 -3.10 -6.19 4.25
C LEU A 78 -3.70 -7.52 4.74
N ASN A 79 -3.52 -8.60 3.98
CA ASN A 79 -4.01 -9.93 4.35
C ASN A 79 -3.30 -10.50 5.58
N THR A 80 -2.01 -10.18 5.79
CA THR A 80 -1.29 -10.57 7.00
C THR A 80 -1.85 -9.86 8.25
N VAL A 81 -2.22 -8.58 8.12
CA VAL A 81 -2.71 -7.77 9.25
C VAL A 81 -4.21 -7.98 9.52
N LEU A 82 -4.99 -8.30 8.48
CA LEU A 82 -6.43 -8.58 8.58
C LEU A 82 -6.71 -10.08 8.34
N PRO A 83 -6.39 -10.97 9.30
CA PRO A 83 -6.68 -12.38 9.14
C PRO A 83 -8.19 -12.61 8.97
N SER A 84 -8.57 -13.55 8.10
CA SER A 84 -9.95 -13.98 7.94
C SER A 84 -10.49 -14.50 9.27
N ARG A 85 -11.73 -14.13 9.62
CA ARG A 85 -12.41 -14.60 10.82
C ARG A 85 -12.54 -16.14 10.72
N GLY A 86 -11.64 -16.87 11.38
CA GLY A 86 -11.55 -18.34 11.30
C GLY A 86 -10.14 -18.88 11.08
N SER A 87 -9.21 -18.05 10.59
CA SER A 87 -7.79 -18.40 10.58
C SER A 87 -7.24 -18.22 12.00
N GLY A 88 -7.23 -19.30 12.76
CA GLY A 88 -6.60 -19.37 14.09
C GLY A 88 -5.10 -19.15 13.96
N CYS A 89 -4.67 -17.94 13.65
CA CYS A 89 -3.28 -17.55 13.52
C CYS A 89 -2.84 -16.89 14.84
N PRO A 90 -2.08 -17.60 15.70
CA PRO A 90 -1.55 -17.04 16.92
C PRO A 90 -0.18 -16.43 16.60
N SER A 91 -0.15 -15.32 15.88
CA SER A 91 1.07 -14.53 15.75
C SER A 91 0.77 -13.03 15.71
N ARG A 92 1.61 -12.30 16.45
CA ARG A 92 1.55 -10.86 16.78
C ARG A 92 1.78 -9.94 15.59
#